data_AF-A0A5C3F9E7-F1
#
_entry.id   AF-A0A5C3F9E7-F1
#
_cell.length_a   1.000
_cell.length_b   1.000
_cell.length_c   1.000
_cell.angle_alpha   90.00
_cell.angle_beta   90.00
_cell.angle_gamma   90.00
#
_symmetry.space_group_name_H-M   'P 1'
#
loop_
_entity.id
_entity.type
_entity.pdbx_description
1 polymer ?
#
loop_
_entity_poly.entity_id
_entity_poly.type
_entity_poly.pdbx_seq_one_letter_code
_entity_poly.pdbx_strand_id
1 'polypeptide(L)'
;MTFATVVGLGLGMSGISVGLMLSYPLIYNQTFLRSDTVSALSKHHRLDVWSRGYEGGKAANAPATALTALAFFSTWAYRGRYVVANRKINLYVVAGVFSALVVPFTVLAIKPVNDRLYAHLANAKSTASAADDDEVEALFAKWTRLHNVRVALSLVSMAVGFYATFGF
;
A
#
# COMPACT_ATOMS: atom_id res chain seq x y z
N MET A 1 -11.52 -24.07 -11.33
CA MET A 1 -11.86 -22.79 -10.65
C MET A 1 -12.78 -22.01 -11.58
N THR A 2 -13.96 -21.57 -11.13
CA THR A 2 -14.91 -20.87 -12.01
C THR A 2 -14.53 -19.39 -12.16
N PHE A 3 -15.03 -18.72 -13.20
CA PHE A 3 -14.86 -17.28 -13.40
C PHE A 3 -15.27 -16.47 -12.14
N ALA A 4 -16.41 -16.82 -11.55
CA ALA A 4 -16.91 -16.17 -10.33
C ALA A 4 -15.93 -16.32 -9.15
N THR A 5 -15.29 -17.48 -9.00
CA THR A 5 -14.28 -17.69 -7.96
C THR A 5 -13.03 -16.82 -8.16
N VAL A 6 -12.55 -16.68 -9.41
CA VAL A 6 -11.33 -15.88 -9.69
C VAL A 6 -11.59 -14.39 -9.47
N VAL A 7 -12.73 -13.87 -9.94
CA VAL A 7 -13.11 -12.47 -9.71
C VAL A 7 -13.38 -12.19 -8.24
N GLY A 8 -14.09 -13.10 -7.56
CA GLY A 8 -14.34 -12.99 -6.13
C GLY A 8 -13.04 -12.93 -5.32
N LEU A 9 -12.04 -13.75 -5.68
CA LEU A 9 -10.71 -13.70 -5.08
C LEU A 9 -10.04 -12.33 -5.32
N GLY A 10 -10.03 -11.84 -6.57
CA GLY A 10 -9.40 -10.56 -6.91
C GLY A 10 -10.01 -9.38 -6.14
N LEU A 11 -11.35 -9.31 -6.09
CA LEU A 11 -12.05 -8.27 -5.34
C LEU A 11 -11.82 -8.41 -3.84
N GLY A 12 -11.95 -9.62 -3.27
CA GLY A 12 -11.75 -9.85 -1.84
C GLY A 12 -10.33 -9.49 -1.38
N MET A 13 -9.30 -9.93 -2.11
CA MET A 13 -7.91 -9.61 -1.78
C MET A 13 -7.60 -8.12 -1.97
N SER A 14 -8.21 -7.46 -2.96
CA SER A 14 -8.04 -6.01 -3.16
C SER A 14 -8.62 -5.22 -1.98
N GLY A 15 -9.77 -5.63 -1.45
CA GLY A 15 -10.39 -5.00 -0.27
C GLY A 15 -9.55 -5.15 1.00
N ILE A 16 -9.05 -6.37 1.26
CA ILE A 16 -8.11 -6.62 2.38
C ILE A 16 -6.86 -5.76 2.22
N SER A 17 -6.28 -5.72 1.02
CA SER A 17 -5.07 -4.96 0.73
C SER A 17 -5.27 -3.46 1.00
N VAL A 18 -6.33 -2.88 0.46
CA VAL A 18 -6.70 -1.47 0.65
C VAL A 18 -6.95 -1.15 2.12
N GLY A 19 -7.72 -1.99 2.83
CA GLY A 19 -8.03 -1.79 4.24
C GLY A 19 -6.78 -1.77 5.12
N LEU A 20 -5.86 -2.73 4.90
CA LEU A 20 -4.58 -2.75 5.60
C LEU A 20 -3.73 -1.51 5.30
N MET A 21 -3.68 -1.02 4.04
CA MET A 21 -2.93 0.20 3.74
C MET A 21 -3.56 1.45 4.34
N LEU A 22 -4.89 1.57 4.34
CA LEU A 22 -5.64 2.71 4.88
C LEU A 22 -5.57 2.80 6.41
N SER A 23 -5.36 1.68 7.09
CA SER A 23 -5.19 1.67 8.55
C SER A 23 -4.07 2.62 9.01
N TYR A 24 -3.00 2.76 8.23
CA TYR A 24 -1.88 3.64 8.60
C TYR A 24 -2.24 5.14 8.61
N PRO A 25 -2.69 5.76 7.50
CA PRO A 25 -3.05 7.18 7.52
C PRO A 25 -4.27 7.49 8.39
N LEU A 26 -5.19 6.55 8.58
CA LEU A 26 -6.42 6.77 9.35
C LEU A 26 -6.22 6.58 10.86
N ILE A 27 -5.37 5.64 11.27
CA ILE A 27 -5.19 5.27 12.68
C ILE A 27 -3.80 5.69 13.18
N TYR A 28 -2.73 5.21 12.53
CA TYR A 28 -1.37 5.40 13.01
C TYR A 28 -0.88 6.85 12.93
N ASN A 29 -1.14 7.54 11.82
CA ASN A 29 -0.69 8.93 11.66
C ASN A 29 -1.30 9.88 12.69
N GLN A 30 -2.58 9.67 13.03
CA GLN A 30 -3.30 10.52 13.96
C GLN A 30 -2.84 10.33 15.41
N THR A 31 -2.34 9.14 15.74
CA THR A 31 -2.03 8.74 17.11
C THR A 31 -0.55 8.87 17.48
N PHE A 32 0.37 8.75 16.51
CA PHE A 32 1.80 8.61 16.83
C PHE A 32 2.73 9.61 16.13
N LEU A 33 2.30 10.27 15.05
CA LEU A 33 3.14 11.22 14.29
C LEU A 33 2.78 12.68 14.51
N ARG A 34 1.72 12.96 15.28
CA ARG A 34 1.30 14.32 15.65
C ARG A 34 2.06 14.78 16.90
N SER A 35 3.08 15.61 16.68
CA SER A 35 3.93 16.20 17.73
C SER A 35 3.21 17.24 18.60
N ASP A 36 1.99 17.63 18.22
CA ASP A 36 1.13 18.60 18.90
C ASP A 36 0.30 18.00 20.04
N THR A 37 0.40 16.70 20.29
CA THR A 37 -0.26 16.04 21.42
C THR A 37 0.59 16.10 22.69
N VAL A 38 -0.06 16.28 23.85
CA VAL A 38 0.53 16.48 25.20
C VAL A 38 1.46 15.33 25.65
N SER A 39 1.53 14.23 24.89
CA SER A 39 2.42 13.07 25.10
C SER A 39 3.11 12.64 23.80
N ALA A 40 3.75 13.57 23.08
CA ALA A 40 4.49 13.24 21.87
C ALA A 40 5.54 12.16 22.15
N LEU A 41 5.41 11.01 21.48
CA LEU A 41 6.35 9.90 21.60
C LEU A 41 7.77 10.37 21.26
N SER A 42 8.77 9.86 22.00
CA SER A 42 10.17 10.11 21.63
C SER A 42 10.46 9.59 20.21
N LYS A 43 11.40 10.24 19.52
CA LYS A 43 11.86 9.86 18.17
C LYS A 43 12.09 8.35 18.02
N HIS A 44 12.82 7.75 18.97
CA HIS A 44 13.07 6.31 18.97
C HIS A 44 11.78 5.49 18.98
N HIS A 45 10.81 5.82 19.86
CA HIS A 45 9.54 5.10 19.91
C HIS A 45 8.73 5.27 18.63
N ARG A 46 8.73 6.46 18.02
CA ARG A 46 8.04 6.70 16.74
C ARG A 46 8.65 5.86 15.61
N LEU A 47 9.98 5.82 15.52
CA LEU A 47 10.71 5.01 14.55
C LEU A 47 10.49 3.50 14.78
N ASP A 48 10.51 3.04 16.04
CA ASP A 48 10.25 1.63 16.37
C ASP A 48 8.81 1.23 16.00
N VAL A 49 7.81 2.00 16.43
CA VAL A 49 6.39 1.75 16.10
C VAL A 49 6.17 1.75 14.59
N TRP A 50 6.72 2.74 13.88
CA TRP A 50 6.66 2.78 12.41
C TRP A 50 7.30 1.54 11.79
N SER A 51 8.49 1.15 12.24
CA SER A 51 9.24 0.04 11.64
C SER A 51 8.50 -1.29 11.78
N ARG A 52 7.91 -1.55 12.96
CA ARG A 52 7.10 -2.74 13.22
C ARG A 52 5.82 -2.73 12.40
N GLY A 53 5.16 -1.57 12.32
CA GLY A 53 3.97 -1.39 11.49
C GLY A 53 4.26 -1.63 10.01
N TYR A 54 5.38 -1.12 9.50
CA TYR A 54 5.80 -1.33 8.11
C TYR A 54 6.14 -2.80 7.82
N GLU A 55 6.91 -3.46 8.69
CA GLU A 55 7.28 -4.86 8.50
C GLU A 55 6.06 -5.79 8.55
N GLY A 56 5.16 -5.59 9.53
CA GLY A 56 3.90 -6.33 9.61
C GLY A 56 3.01 -6.08 8.39
N GLY A 57 2.86 -4.82 7.98
CA GLY A 57 2.10 -4.44 6.80
C GLY A 57 2.67 -5.03 5.51
N LYS A 58 4.00 -5.03 5.35
CA LYS A 58 4.69 -5.63 4.21
C LYS A 58 4.39 -7.13 4.10
N ALA A 59 4.55 -7.87 5.21
CA ALA A 59 4.32 -9.31 5.25
C ALA A 59 2.87 -9.69 4.95
N ALA A 60 1.90 -8.96 5.52
CA ALA A 60 0.49 -9.24 5.31
C ALA A 60 0.00 -8.82 3.91
N ASN A 61 0.49 -7.70 3.39
CA ASN A 61 -0.11 -7.05 2.23
C ASN A 61 0.54 -7.42 0.89
N ALA A 62 1.82 -7.82 0.89
CA ALA A 62 2.48 -8.24 -0.35
C ALA A 62 1.78 -9.45 -1.01
N PRO A 63 1.41 -10.53 -0.29
CA PRO A 63 0.65 -11.64 -0.88
C PRO A 63 -0.72 -11.20 -1.40
N ALA A 64 -1.44 -10.36 -0.66
CA ALA A 64 -2.75 -9.86 -1.07
C ALA A 64 -2.68 -9.04 -2.37
N THR A 65 -1.68 -8.18 -2.50
CA THR A 65 -1.43 -7.37 -3.70
C THR A 65 -1.09 -8.25 -4.91
N ALA A 66 -0.26 -9.27 -4.72
CA ALA A 66 0.12 -10.21 -5.77
C ALA A 66 -1.08 -11.06 -6.24
N LEU A 67 -1.86 -11.60 -5.31
CA LEU A 67 -3.07 -12.37 -5.61
C LEU A 67 -4.13 -11.53 -6.33
N THR A 68 -4.27 -10.26 -5.95
CA THR A 68 -5.17 -9.31 -6.64
C THR A 68 -4.78 -9.14 -8.10
N ALA A 69 -3.50 -8.82 -8.37
CA ALA A 69 -3.01 -8.65 -9.73
C ALA A 69 -3.18 -9.94 -10.57
N LEU A 70 -2.77 -11.08 -10.00
CA LEU A 70 -2.90 -12.38 -10.66
C LEU A 70 -4.35 -12.74 -10.98
N ALA A 71 -5.27 -12.51 -10.04
CA ALA A 71 -6.69 -12.76 -10.24
C ALA A 71 -7.28 -11.90 -11.36
N PHE A 72 -6.96 -10.60 -11.40
CA PHE A 72 -7.45 -9.71 -12.46
C PHE A 72 -6.88 -10.05 -13.84
N PHE A 73 -5.58 -10.33 -13.96
CA PHE A 73 -5.00 -10.79 -15.23
C PHE A 73 -5.56 -12.14 -15.67
N SER A 74 -5.77 -13.07 -14.73
CA SER A 74 -6.37 -14.37 -15.03
C SER A 74 -7.82 -14.23 -15.50
N THR A 75 -8.58 -13.31 -14.89
CA THR A 75 -9.95 -12.98 -15.27
C THR A 75 -10.01 -12.46 -16.71
N TRP A 76 -9.13 -11.51 -17.04
CA TRP A 76 -9.01 -10.99 -18.39
C TRP A 76 -8.64 -12.09 -19.39
N ALA A 77 -7.62 -12.90 -19.10
CA ALA A 77 -7.17 -13.97 -19.98
C ALA A 77 -8.24 -15.05 -20.20
N TYR A 78 -9.02 -15.38 -19.17
CA TYR A 78 -10.10 -16.37 -19.27
C TYR A 78 -11.27 -15.84 -20.11
N ARG A 79 -11.76 -14.63 -19.85
CA ARG A 79 -12.92 -14.06 -20.56
C ARG A 79 -12.58 -13.59 -21.99
N GLY A 80 -11.32 -13.21 -22.25
CA GLY A 80 -10.88 -12.71 -23.56
C GLY A 80 -10.98 -13.77 -24.65
N ARG A 81 -10.95 -15.05 -24.25
CA ARG A 81 -11.15 -16.20 -25.14
C ARG A 81 -12.59 -16.40 -25.60
N TYR A 82 -13.57 -15.87 -24.87
CA TYR A 82 -14.99 -16.14 -25.11
C TYR A 82 -15.81 -14.90 -25.49
N VAL A 83 -15.30 -13.70 -25.25
CA VAL A 83 -16.03 -12.44 -25.48
C VAL A 83 -15.12 -11.44 -26.20
N VAL A 84 -15.09 -11.52 -27.53
CA VAL A 84 -14.15 -10.78 -28.40
C VAL A 84 -14.42 -9.25 -28.46
N ALA A 85 -15.54 -8.76 -27.92
CA ALA A 85 -15.96 -7.36 -28.10
C ALA A 85 -16.41 -6.60 -26.84
N ASN A 86 -16.18 -7.11 -25.62
CA ASN A 86 -16.64 -6.40 -24.42
C ASN A 86 -15.55 -5.48 -23.85
N ARG A 87 -15.66 -4.17 -24.08
CA ARG A 87 -14.74 -3.13 -23.55
C ARG A 87 -14.51 -3.24 -22.03
N LYS A 88 -15.49 -3.74 -21.28
CA LYS A 88 -15.39 -3.92 -19.81
C LYS A 88 -14.35 -4.97 -19.41
N ILE A 89 -14.00 -5.90 -20.31
CA ILE A 89 -12.98 -6.91 -20.01
C ILE A 89 -11.58 -6.31 -19.85
N ASN A 90 -11.29 -5.26 -20.62
CA ASN A 90 -9.99 -4.58 -20.58
C ASN A 90 -9.80 -3.81 -19.27
N LEU A 91 -10.88 -3.52 -18.55
CA LEU A 91 -10.81 -2.91 -17.22
C LEU A 91 -10.15 -3.85 -16.20
N TYR A 92 -10.24 -5.18 -16.36
CA TYR A 92 -9.48 -6.10 -15.51
C TYR A 92 -7.97 -6.00 -15.76
N VAL A 93 -7.53 -5.69 -16.99
CA VAL A 93 -6.10 -5.38 -17.24
C VAL A 93 -5.70 -4.12 -16.52
N VAL A 94 -6.51 -3.06 -16.62
CA VAL A 94 -6.25 -1.79 -15.93
C VAL A 94 -6.16 -2.02 -14.42
N ALA A 95 -7.13 -2.73 -13.81
CA ALA A 95 -7.10 -3.08 -12.40
C ALA A 95 -5.85 -3.89 -12.02
N GLY A 96 -5.52 -4.92 -12.80
CA GLY A 96 -4.33 -5.74 -12.60
C GLY A 96 -3.04 -4.94 -12.68
N VAL A 97 -2.92 -4.00 -13.63
CA VAL A 97 -1.76 -3.10 -13.78
C VAL A 97 -1.62 -2.20 -12.57
N PHE A 98 -2.68 -1.54 -12.11
CA PHE A 98 -2.61 -0.70 -10.90
C PHE A 98 -2.20 -1.50 -9.66
N SER A 99 -2.72 -2.73 -9.50
CA SER A 99 -2.30 -3.63 -8.41
C SER A 99 -0.83 -4.02 -8.54
N ALA A 100 -0.37 -4.35 -9.75
CA ALA A 100 1.01 -4.77 -10.00
C ALA A 100 2.00 -3.61 -9.80
N LEU A 101 1.63 -2.37 -10.16
CA LEU A 101 2.46 -1.16 -10.02
C LEU A 101 2.78 -0.79 -8.57
N VAL A 102 2.00 -1.26 -7.59
CA VAL A 102 2.26 -1.07 -6.16
C VAL A 102 3.66 -1.56 -5.78
N VAL A 103 4.10 -2.70 -6.34
CA VAL A 103 5.39 -3.31 -6.02
C VAL A 103 6.58 -2.46 -6.53
N PRO A 104 6.71 -2.16 -7.84
CA PRO A 104 7.81 -1.33 -8.33
C PRO A 104 7.75 0.09 -7.75
N PHE A 105 6.57 0.67 -7.52
CA PHE A 105 6.46 1.96 -6.82
C PHE A 105 7.04 1.89 -5.40
N THR A 106 6.73 0.83 -4.65
CA THR A 106 7.28 0.64 -3.30
C THR A 106 8.80 0.51 -3.32
N VAL A 107 9.36 -0.27 -4.25
CA VAL A 107 10.81 -0.47 -4.36
C VAL A 107 11.52 0.80 -4.79
N LEU A 108 10.99 1.53 -5.77
CA LEU A 108 11.67 2.69 -6.36
C LEU A 108 11.49 3.98 -5.54
N ALA A 109 10.30 4.21 -4.98
CA ALA A 109 9.97 5.47 -4.31
C ALA A 109 10.01 5.38 -2.78
N ILE A 110 9.46 4.31 -2.19
CA ILE A 110 9.33 4.18 -0.73
C ILE A 110 10.61 3.63 -0.09
N LYS A 111 11.22 2.60 -0.70
CA LYS A 111 12.41 1.94 -0.13
C LYS A 111 13.55 2.92 0.23
N PRO A 112 13.93 3.91 -0.61
CA PRO A 112 14.99 4.86 -0.24
C PRO A 112 14.68 5.69 1.01
N VAL A 113 13.39 5.97 1.25
CA VAL A 113 12.95 6.68 2.45
C VAL A 113 12.99 5.75 3.67
N ASN A 114 12.55 4.51 3.50
CA ASN A 114 12.64 3.49 4.56
C ASN A 114 14.08 3.26 4.99
N ASP A 115 15.01 3.10 4.04
CA ASP A 115 16.42 2.82 4.35
C ASP A 115 17.02 3.93 5.23
N ARG A 116 16.66 5.21 4.97
CA ARG A 116 17.05 6.34 5.82
C ARG A 116 16.41 6.30 7.19
N LEU A 117 15.09 6.06 7.28
CA LEU A 117 14.39 5.92 8.56
C LEU A 117 14.97 4.79 9.41
N TYR A 118 15.35 3.65 8.80
CA TYR A 118 16.04 2.55 9.49
C TYR A 118 17.44 2.95 9.97
N ALA A 119 18.18 3.74 9.19
CA ALA A 119 19.47 4.27 9.63
C ALA A 119 19.32 5.16 10.87
N HIS A 120 18.32 6.06 10.91
CA HIS A 120 18.03 6.84 12.11
C HIS A 120 17.58 5.96 13.29
N LEU A 121 16.78 4.91 13.06
CA LEU A 121 16.38 3.98 14.11
C LEU A 121 17.59 3.27 14.74
N ALA A 122 18.56 2.85 13.91
CA ALA A 122 19.79 2.23 14.39
C ALA A 122 20.68 3.19 15.22
N ASN A 123 20.66 4.48 14.87
CA ASN A 123 21.48 5.52 15.51
C ASN A 123 20.76 6.31 16.61
N ALA A 124 19.47 6.06 16.83
CA ALA A 124 18.62 6.84 17.75
C ALA A 124 19.07 6.76 19.22
N LYS A 125 19.98 5.85 19.57
CA LYS A 125 20.56 5.72 20.91
C LYS A 125 21.90 6.46 21.10
N SER A 126 22.58 6.84 20.01
CA SER A 126 23.96 7.34 20.05
C SER A 126 24.10 8.82 19.72
N THR A 127 23.14 9.42 19.00
CA THR A 127 23.27 10.80 18.53
C THR A 127 21.90 11.49 18.54
N ALA A 128 21.67 12.39 19.50
CA ALA A 128 20.49 13.25 19.53
C ALA A 128 20.93 14.68 19.22
N SER A 129 20.61 15.18 18.02
CA SER A 129 20.78 16.58 17.64
C SER A 129 19.48 17.10 17.03
N ALA A 130 19.22 18.41 17.15
CA ALA A 130 18.01 19.02 16.59
C ALA A 130 17.91 18.83 15.06
N ALA A 131 19.05 18.86 14.34
CA ALA A 131 19.08 18.62 12.90
C ALA A 131 18.67 17.19 12.52
N ASP A 132 19.01 16.21 13.36
CA ASP A 132 18.60 14.81 13.18
C ASP A 132 17.09 14.64 13.42
N ASP A 133 16.52 15.38 14.37
CA ASP A 133 15.07 15.38 14.61
C ASP A 133 14.31 15.98 13.42
N ASP A 134 14.75 17.11 12.88
CA ASP A 134 14.15 17.75 11.71
C ASP A 134 14.20 16.85 10.46
N GLU A 135 15.30 16.12 10.25
CA GLU A 135 15.44 15.16 9.16
C GLU A 135 14.43 14.01 9.29
N VAL A 136 14.26 13.46 10.50
CA VAL A 136 13.29 12.38 10.76
C VAL A 136 11.86 12.84 10.51
N GLU A 137 11.49 14.07 10.91
CA GLU A 137 10.17 14.63 10.61
C GLU A 137 9.94 14.79 9.10
N ALA A 138 10.93 15.31 8.38
CA ALA A 138 10.86 15.44 6.93
C ALA A 138 10.71 14.07 6.24
N LEU A 139 11.42 13.04 6.74
CA LEU A 139 11.32 11.67 6.24
C LEU A 139 9.94 11.07 6.52
N PHE A 140 9.36 11.23 7.71
CA PHE A 140 8.00 10.77 8.01
C PHE A 140 6.94 11.45 7.14
N ALA A 141 7.07 12.76 6.93
CA ALA A 141 6.16 13.51 6.06
C ALA A 141 6.26 13.02 4.61
N LYS A 142 7.49 12.80 4.11
CA LYS A 142 7.72 12.24 2.76
C LYS A 142 7.18 10.82 2.64
N TRP A 143 7.48 9.96 3.60
CA TRP A 143 7.00 8.58 3.65
C TRP A 143 5.47 8.54 3.62
N THR A 144 4.80 9.38 4.42
CA THR A 144 3.33 9.48 4.46
C THR A 144 2.76 9.84 3.09
N ARG A 145 3.33 10.85 2.42
CA ARG A 145 2.88 11.26 1.08
C ARG A 145 3.01 10.11 0.08
N LEU A 146 4.15 9.40 0.08
CA LEU A 146 4.37 8.27 -0.80
C LEU A 146 3.44 7.09 -0.49
N HIS A 147 3.22 6.80 0.79
CA HIS A 147 2.28 5.75 1.21
C HIS A 147 0.85 6.08 0.78
N ASN A 148 0.43 7.35 0.82
CA ASN A 148 -0.87 7.76 0.31
C ASN A 148 -1.00 7.57 -1.21
N VAL A 149 0.08 7.80 -1.98
CA VAL A 149 0.09 7.45 -3.41
C VAL A 149 -0.08 5.94 -3.60
N ARG A 150 0.62 5.12 -2.80
CA ARG A 150 0.45 3.66 -2.82
C ARG A 150 -0.99 3.23 -2.51
N VAL A 151 -1.62 3.84 -1.50
CA VAL A 151 -3.04 3.63 -1.16
C VAL A 151 -3.93 3.99 -2.36
N ALA A 152 -3.69 5.11 -3.01
CA ALA A 152 -4.46 5.56 -4.16
C ALA A 152 -4.38 4.56 -5.34
N LEU A 153 -3.18 4.04 -5.64
CA LEU A 153 -3.01 2.99 -6.66
C LEU A 153 -3.85 1.75 -6.35
N SER A 154 -3.81 1.27 -5.10
CA SER A 154 -4.62 0.11 -4.67
C SER A 154 -6.11 0.39 -4.70
N LEU A 155 -6.55 1.61 -4.33
CA LEU A 155 -7.95 2.03 -4.41
C LEU A 155 -8.45 2.07 -5.86
N VAL A 156 -7.65 2.60 -6.78
CA VAL A 156 -7.99 2.62 -8.22
C VAL A 156 -8.10 1.19 -8.75
N SER A 157 -7.15 0.31 -8.42
CA SER A 157 -7.24 -1.12 -8.75
C SER A 157 -8.56 -1.74 -8.29
N MET A 158 -8.92 -1.54 -7.01
CA MET A 158 -10.16 -2.06 -6.44
C MET A 158 -11.40 -1.48 -7.11
N ALA A 159 -11.47 -0.15 -7.28
CA ALA A 159 -12.61 0.53 -7.87
C ALA A 159 -12.84 0.13 -9.34
N VAL A 160 -11.77 0.05 -10.13
CA VAL A 160 -11.85 -0.39 -11.52
C VAL A 160 -12.26 -1.86 -11.61
N GLY A 161 -11.70 -2.74 -10.77
CA GLY A 161 -12.10 -4.15 -10.72
C GLY A 161 -13.57 -4.33 -10.32
N PHE A 162 -14.05 -3.52 -9.36
CA PHE A 162 -15.45 -3.52 -8.93
C PHE A 162 -16.37 -3.06 -10.07
N TYR A 163 -16.04 -1.93 -10.71
CA TYR A 163 -16.80 -1.42 -11.85
C TYR A 163 -16.79 -2.37 -13.05
N ALA A 164 -15.67 -3.03 -13.34
CA ALA A 164 -15.59 -4.05 -14.39
C ALA A 164 -16.54 -5.24 -14.14
N THR A 165 -16.80 -5.53 -12.86
CA THR A 165 -17.61 -6.68 -12.43
C THR A 165 -19.10 -6.34 -12.32
N PHE A 166 -19.43 -5.17 -11.78
CA PHE A 166 -20.82 -4.80 -11.42
C PHE A 166 -21.35 -3.57 -12.15
N GLY A 167 -20.52 -2.84 -12.88
CA GLY A 167 -20.97 -1.69 -13.67
C GLY A 167 -21.92 -2.15 -14.75
N PHE A 168 -23.17 -1.66 -14.73
CA PHE A 168 -24.19 -1.90 -15.76
C PHE A 168 -23.86 -1.17 -17.06
#